data_AF-A0AAD6M7H8-F1
#
_entry.id   AF-A0AAD6M7H8-F1
#
_cell.length_a   1.000
_cell.length_b   1.000
_cell.length_c   1.000
_cell.angle_alpha   90.00
_cell.angle_beta   90.00
_cell.angle_gamma   90.00
#
_symmetry.space_group_name_H-M   'P 1'
#
loop_
_entity.id
_entity.type
_entity.pdbx_description
1 polymer ?
#
loop_
_entity_poly.entity_id
_entity_poly.type
_entity_poly.pdbx_seq_one_letter_code
_entity_poly.pdbx_strand_id
1 'polypeptide(L)'
;MLRSADNLKRFSTRVREFFGNHGCKVRFFMTWISSLKSFVESLFRSHPDACLVIVSNSMDSESGSLVLKPFLDKRFKLIAIKPDFDYLFKDTHAEKWFKGLKKGNVSPVTKLRNVIGAQTLDLETRNWSRLNNAVLIFDKKHPLLFKFIEEFALTFDGNKWGHNGPYLVSRVVSRVNGRPEFNFTVLPPSAFYPVNWSRIRNFFRGPRDKVHSSWLHKKLEQIKSESFAVHLWNKQSREIKVESGSIINYIMLDCCVFCNSSSSSL
;
A
#
# COMPACT_ATOMS: atom_id res chain seq x y z
N MET A 1 22.69 -11.72 -1.80
CA MET A 1 23.16 -10.33 -1.98
C MET A 1 23.65 -9.82 -0.63
N LEU A 2 24.96 -9.78 -0.43
CA LEU A 2 25.61 -9.38 0.82
C LEU A 2 25.40 -7.86 1.04
N ARG A 3 24.74 -7.47 2.13
CA ARG A 3 24.63 -6.05 2.53
C ARG A 3 25.93 -5.67 3.25
N SER A 4 26.82 -4.92 2.58
CA SER A 4 28.00 -4.32 3.22
C SER A 4 27.55 -3.23 4.19
N ALA A 5 28.21 -3.16 5.35
CA ALA A 5 28.14 -2.06 6.32
C ALA A 5 28.45 -0.67 5.71
N ASP A 6 28.99 -0.62 4.48
CA ASP A 6 29.25 0.62 3.73
C ASP A 6 28.00 1.44 3.43
N ASN A 7 26.86 0.80 3.15
CA ASN A 7 25.62 1.55 2.85
C ASN A 7 25.08 2.29 4.10
N LEU A 8 25.27 1.70 5.28
CA LEU A 8 24.80 2.23 6.58
C LEU A 8 25.49 3.56 6.92
N LYS A 9 26.80 3.62 6.67
CA LYS A 9 27.58 4.84 6.84
C LYS A 9 27.24 5.88 5.78
N ARG A 10 26.95 5.46 4.54
CA ARG A 10 26.70 6.39 3.42
C ARG A 10 25.38 7.17 3.55
N PHE A 11 24.28 6.55 4.00
CA PHE A 11 22.99 7.24 4.11
C PHE A 11 23.02 8.35 5.17
N SER A 12 23.31 7.96 6.42
CA SER A 12 23.25 8.87 7.56
C SER A 12 24.28 10.00 7.47
N THR A 13 25.49 9.70 6.96
CA THR A 13 26.54 10.69 6.74
C THR A 13 26.12 11.72 5.70
N ARG A 14 25.67 11.30 4.50
CA ARG A 14 25.23 12.23 3.44
C ARG A 14 24.11 13.15 3.89
N VAL A 15 23.14 12.64 4.66
CA VAL A 15 22.02 13.46 5.18
C VAL A 15 22.52 14.46 6.21
N ARG A 16 23.40 14.04 7.14
CA ARG A 16 23.98 14.93 8.16
C ARG A 16 24.87 16.01 7.53
N GLU A 17 25.74 15.64 6.60
CA GLU A 17 26.59 16.56 5.85
C GLU A 17 25.75 17.57 5.07
N PHE A 18 24.71 17.12 4.38
CA PHE A 18 23.82 18.00 3.65
C PHE A 18 23.17 19.06 4.55
N PHE A 19 22.59 18.65 5.69
CA PHE A 19 22.02 19.61 6.62
C PHE A 19 23.05 20.50 7.32
N GLY A 20 24.23 19.95 7.64
CA GLY A 20 25.34 20.66 8.27
C GLY A 20 25.90 21.76 7.37
N ASN A 21 26.11 21.46 6.09
CA ASN A 21 26.67 22.40 5.11
C ASN A 21 25.72 23.54 4.74
N HIS A 22 24.40 23.36 4.91
CA HIS A 22 23.40 24.32 4.45
C HIS A 22 22.70 25.11 5.56
N GLY A 23 22.91 24.76 6.84
CA GLY A 23 22.40 25.52 7.99
C GLY A 23 20.88 25.69 8.02
N CYS A 24 20.11 24.73 7.48
CA CYS A 24 18.67 24.87 7.27
C CYS A 24 17.86 24.86 8.57
N LYS A 25 16.99 25.88 8.75
CA LYS A 25 16.07 26.03 9.89
C LYS A 25 14.92 25.02 9.85
N VAL A 26 14.44 24.70 8.66
CA VAL A 26 13.34 23.76 8.42
C VAL A 26 13.83 22.63 7.53
N ARG A 27 13.52 21.39 7.90
CA ARG A 27 13.95 20.17 7.20
C ARG A 27 12.74 19.40 6.73
N PHE A 28 12.59 19.26 5.42
CA PHE A 28 11.54 18.46 4.81
C PHE A 28 12.10 17.11 4.35
N PHE A 29 11.29 16.08 4.53
CA PHE A 29 11.52 14.74 3.98
C PHE A 29 10.34 14.37 3.10
N MET A 30 10.59 13.90 1.89
CA MET A 30 9.53 13.44 1.00
C MET A 30 9.88 12.09 0.37
N THR A 31 8.89 11.22 0.26
CA THR A 31 8.96 10.04 -0.61
C THR A 31 8.44 10.42 -2.00
N TRP A 32 9.17 10.07 -3.05
CA TRP A 32 8.84 10.42 -4.42
C TRP A 32 7.56 9.69 -4.90
N ILE A 33 6.43 10.40 -5.00
CA ILE A 33 5.12 9.82 -5.37
C ILE A 33 4.30 10.63 -6.40
N SER A 34 4.76 11.81 -6.82
CA SER A 34 4.02 12.72 -7.73
C SER A 34 4.99 13.59 -8.54
N SER A 35 4.55 14.45 -9.47
CA SER A 35 5.47 15.25 -10.29
C SER A 35 6.26 16.29 -9.46
N LEU A 36 7.58 16.41 -9.70
CA LEU A 36 8.52 17.20 -8.87
C LEU A 36 8.20 18.69 -8.98
N LYS A 37 7.77 19.12 -10.17
CA LYS A 37 7.83 20.53 -10.60
C LYS A 37 6.97 21.43 -9.71
N SER A 38 5.71 21.07 -9.51
CA SER A 38 4.77 21.92 -8.78
C SER A 38 5.04 21.93 -7.27
N PHE A 39 5.45 20.81 -6.69
CA PHE A 39 5.64 20.71 -5.25
C PHE A 39 6.94 21.36 -4.78
N VAL A 40 8.06 21.05 -5.44
CA VAL A 40 9.38 21.55 -5.02
C VAL A 40 9.43 23.07 -5.10
N GLU A 41 8.96 23.67 -6.20
CA GLU A 41 8.94 25.12 -6.35
C GLU A 41 8.03 25.81 -5.32
N SER A 42 6.85 25.25 -5.04
CA SER A 42 5.93 25.80 -4.02
C SER A 42 6.54 25.74 -2.62
N LEU A 43 7.20 24.63 -2.29
CA LEU A 43 7.87 24.43 -1.00
C LEU A 43 8.95 25.48 -0.78
N PHE A 44 9.85 25.69 -1.74
CA PHE A 44 10.93 26.67 -1.64
C PHE A 44 10.44 28.12 -1.77
N ARG A 45 9.30 28.36 -2.43
CA ARG A 45 8.66 29.68 -2.42
C ARG A 45 8.13 30.05 -1.02
N SER A 46 7.58 29.07 -0.31
CA SER A 46 7.01 29.29 1.04
C SER A 46 8.07 29.21 2.14
N HIS A 47 9.12 28.41 1.93
CA HIS A 47 10.22 28.19 2.87
C HIS A 47 11.58 28.31 2.15
N PRO A 48 12.05 29.53 1.82
CA PRO A 48 13.28 29.73 1.05
C PRO A 48 14.53 29.14 1.70
N ASP A 49 14.57 29.09 3.03
CA ASP A 49 15.71 28.58 3.82
C ASP A 49 15.56 27.11 4.26
N ALA A 50 14.59 26.40 3.73
CA ALA A 50 14.42 24.99 4.05
C ALA A 50 15.44 24.11 3.33
N CYS A 51 15.60 22.89 3.83
CA CYS A 51 16.30 21.81 3.15
C CYS A 51 15.30 20.70 2.82
N LEU A 52 15.39 20.12 1.63
CA LEU A 52 14.54 19.00 1.19
C LEU A 52 15.36 17.74 0.94
N VAL A 53 15.00 16.65 1.62
CA VAL A 53 15.54 15.31 1.38
C VAL A 53 14.48 14.47 0.67
N ILE A 54 14.77 14.10 -0.57
CA ILE A 54 13.95 13.19 -1.38
C ILE A 54 14.43 11.77 -1.15
N VAL A 55 13.64 10.99 -0.43
CA VAL A 55 13.95 9.59 -0.12
C VAL A 55 13.48 8.71 -1.28
N SER A 56 14.40 8.33 -2.17
CA SER A 56 14.09 7.55 -3.37
C SER A 56 15.30 6.84 -3.96
N ASN A 57 15.16 5.54 -4.23
CA ASN A 57 16.16 4.74 -4.94
C ASN A 57 16.39 5.23 -6.37
N SER A 58 15.33 5.65 -7.08
CA SER A 58 15.43 6.07 -8.48
C SER A 58 15.98 7.48 -8.63
N MET A 59 15.71 8.35 -7.67
CA MET A 59 16.21 9.74 -7.72
C MET A 59 17.67 9.86 -7.26
N ASP A 60 18.15 8.95 -6.40
CA ASP A 60 19.58 8.81 -6.06
C ASP A 60 20.31 7.97 -7.12
N SER A 61 20.24 8.42 -8.38
CA SER A 61 20.86 7.81 -9.56
C SER A 61 21.26 8.89 -10.58
N GLU A 62 22.05 8.54 -11.60
CA GLU A 62 22.44 9.47 -12.68
C GLU A 62 21.22 10.07 -13.40
N SER A 63 20.23 9.25 -13.74
CA SER A 63 18.98 9.73 -14.35
C SER A 63 18.21 10.65 -13.40
N GLY A 64 18.20 10.33 -12.11
CA GLY A 64 17.62 11.18 -11.07
C GLY A 64 18.31 12.54 -10.96
N SER A 65 19.64 12.58 -11.06
CA SER A 65 20.41 13.82 -11.06
C SER A 65 20.05 14.73 -12.25
N LEU A 66 19.83 14.17 -13.44
CA LEU A 66 19.36 14.95 -14.59
C LEU A 66 17.98 15.59 -14.33
N VAL A 67 17.09 14.85 -13.68
CA VAL A 67 15.74 15.33 -13.31
C VAL A 67 15.81 16.41 -12.23
N LEU A 68 16.77 16.34 -11.30
CA LEU A 68 16.94 17.30 -10.21
C LEU A 68 17.72 18.55 -10.60
N LYS A 69 18.55 18.47 -11.65
CA LYS A 69 19.41 19.55 -12.12
C LYS A 69 18.70 20.91 -12.24
N PRO A 70 17.49 21.04 -12.84
CA PRO A 70 16.80 22.32 -12.94
C PRO A 70 16.49 22.99 -11.59
N PHE A 71 16.31 22.21 -10.52
CA PHE A 71 16.06 22.74 -9.17
C PHE A 71 17.37 23.13 -8.46
N LEU A 72 18.43 22.34 -8.68
CA LEU A 72 19.77 22.65 -8.16
C LEU A 72 20.35 23.91 -8.81
N ASP A 73 20.12 24.09 -10.12
CA ASP A 73 20.49 25.29 -10.87
C ASP A 73 19.78 26.55 -10.32
N LYS A 74 18.56 26.39 -9.79
CA LYS A 74 17.80 27.42 -9.05
C LYS A 74 18.26 27.61 -7.59
N ARG A 75 19.37 26.98 -7.19
CA ARG A 75 19.94 27.03 -5.84
C ARG A 75 19.01 26.48 -4.75
N PHE A 76 18.03 25.65 -5.09
CA PHE A 76 17.22 24.97 -4.09
C PHE A 76 18.07 23.97 -3.32
N LYS A 77 18.00 24.06 -1.99
CA LYS A 77 18.75 23.21 -1.06
C LYS A 77 18.04 21.85 -0.98
N LEU A 78 18.34 20.94 -1.92
CA LEU A 78 17.76 19.61 -1.92
C LEU A 78 18.77 18.51 -2.25
N ILE A 79 18.51 17.31 -1.75
CA ILE A 79 19.21 16.08 -2.14
C ILE A 79 18.21 14.96 -2.40
N ALA A 80 18.56 14.05 -3.30
CA ALA A 80 17.94 12.72 -3.34
C ALA A 80 18.88 11.70 -2.69
N ILE A 81 18.27 10.79 -1.94
CA ILE A 81 19.03 9.74 -1.27
C ILE A 81 18.24 8.43 -1.22
N LYS A 82 18.95 7.34 -1.52
CA LYS A 82 18.45 5.99 -1.38
C LYS A 82 18.19 5.69 0.11
N PRO A 83 16.96 5.34 0.53
CA PRO A 83 16.71 5.00 1.93
C PRO A 83 17.57 3.80 2.37
N ASP A 84 18.22 3.96 3.51
CA ASP A 84 18.72 2.83 4.28
C ASP A 84 17.69 2.43 5.33
N PHE A 85 16.85 1.46 4.98
CA PHE A 85 15.83 0.94 5.89
C PHE A 85 16.39 0.19 7.09
N ASP A 86 17.62 -0.33 7.02
CA ASP A 86 18.26 -0.95 8.21
C ASP A 86 18.64 0.11 9.23
N TYR A 87 19.16 1.25 8.76
CA TYR A 87 19.42 2.41 9.60
C TYR A 87 18.11 3.06 10.09
N LEU A 88 17.16 3.32 9.19
CA LEU A 88 15.92 4.04 9.50
C LEU A 88 15.01 3.29 10.47
N PHE A 89 15.00 1.96 10.40
CA PHE A 89 14.18 1.14 11.31
C PHE A 89 14.94 0.65 12.52
N LYS A 90 16.24 0.91 12.64
CA LYS A 90 17.04 0.49 13.79
C LYS A 90 16.41 1.00 15.09
N ASP A 91 16.29 0.13 16.09
CA ASP A 91 15.72 0.44 17.40
C ASP A 91 14.26 0.92 17.34
N THR A 92 13.55 0.62 16.23
CA THR A 92 12.11 0.88 16.07
C THR A 92 11.32 -0.43 16.02
N HIS A 93 10.02 -0.38 16.33
CA HIS A 93 9.11 -1.53 16.18
C HIS A 93 9.10 -2.13 14.75
N ALA A 94 9.40 -1.32 13.73
CA ALA A 94 9.47 -1.75 12.34
C ALA A 94 10.71 -2.62 12.02
N GLU A 95 11.73 -2.62 12.89
CA GLU A 95 12.99 -3.35 12.63
C GLU A 95 12.76 -4.86 12.48
N LYS A 96 12.01 -5.46 13.43
CA LYS A 96 11.71 -6.89 13.46
C LYS A 96 10.89 -7.29 12.24
N TRP A 97 9.87 -6.48 11.90
CA TRP A 97 9.05 -6.68 10.73
C TRP A 97 9.88 -6.64 9.44
N PHE A 98 10.71 -5.61 9.26
CA PHE A 98 11.53 -5.44 8.06
C PHE A 98 12.59 -6.53 7.90
N LYS A 99 13.23 -6.96 9.00
CA LYS A 99 14.14 -8.12 9.03
C LYS A 99 13.43 -9.41 8.60
N GLY A 100 12.20 -9.62 9.07
CA GLY A 100 11.36 -10.75 8.65
C GLY A 100 10.99 -10.69 7.17
N LEU A 101 10.59 -9.52 6.67
CA LEU A 101 10.27 -9.27 5.26
C LEU A 101 11.44 -9.61 4.34
N LYS A 102 12.65 -9.13 4.65
CA LYS A 102 13.86 -9.41 3.85
C LYS A 102 14.24 -10.88 3.80
N LYS A 103 13.91 -11.65 4.83
CA LYS A 103 14.15 -13.11 4.89
C LYS A 103 13.05 -13.90 4.16
N GLY A 104 12.00 -13.25 3.66
CA GLY A 104 10.81 -13.92 3.13
C GLY A 104 9.92 -14.52 4.22
N ASN A 105 10.22 -14.28 5.50
CA ASN A 105 9.49 -14.83 6.64
C ASN A 105 8.22 -14.02 6.96
N VAL A 106 8.07 -12.85 6.33
CA VAL A 106 6.87 -12.01 6.45
C VAL A 106 6.31 -11.84 5.04
N SER A 107 5.28 -12.62 4.75
CA SER A 107 4.27 -12.25 3.75
C SER A 107 2.91 -12.41 4.44
N PRO A 108 2.08 -11.35 4.47
CA PRO A 108 0.72 -11.42 5.03
C PRO A 108 -0.13 -12.52 4.39
N VAL A 109 0.30 -13.02 3.23
CA VAL A 109 -0.40 -14.00 2.40
C VAL A 109 0.47 -15.23 2.09
N THR A 110 1.51 -15.53 2.89
CA THR A 110 2.40 -16.71 2.71
C THR A 110 1.66 -18.04 2.52
N LYS A 111 0.46 -18.17 3.08
CA LYS A 111 -0.37 -19.38 3.00
C LYS A 111 -1.19 -19.47 1.70
N LEU A 112 -1.18 -18.44 0.87
CA LEU A 112 -1.94 -18.38 -0.36
C LEU A 112 -1.05 -18.66 -1.56
N ARG A 113 -1.52 -19.50 -2.48
CA ARG A 113 -0.81 -19.88 -3.69
C ARG A 113 -1.79 -20.10 -4.83
N ASN A 114 -1.51 -19.49 -5.97
CA ASN A 114 -2.37 -19.52 -7.17
C ASN A 114 -3.82 -19.16 -6.82
N VAL A 115 -4.01 -18.00 -6.19
CA VAL A 115 -5.32 -17.50 -5.80
C VAL A 115 -5.67 -16.17 -6.45
N ILE A 116 -6.97 -16.01 -6.71
CA ILE A 116 -7.60 -14.76 -7.12
C ILE A 116 -8.79 -14.48 -6.21
N GLY A 117 -9.02 -13.22 -5.85
CA GLY A 117 -10.18 -12.87 -5.03
C GLY A 117 -11.45 -12.62 -5.86
N ALA A 118 -12.58 -13.12 -5.40
CA ALA A 118 -13.88 -12.66 -5.89
C ALA A 118 -14.19 -11.27 -5.33
N GLN A 119 -14.74 -10.40 -6.17
CA GLN A 119 -15.28 -9.11 -5.76
C GLN A 119 -16.75 -9.23 -5.34
N THR A 120 -17.53 -10.00 -6.10
CA THR A 120 -18.96 -10.20 -5.85
C THR A 120 -19.35 -11.66 -6.06
N LEU A 121 -20.30 -12.12 -5.25
CA LEU A 121 -21.01 -13.39 -5.45
C LEU A 121 -22.40 -13.10 -6.02
N ASP A 122 -22.87 -14.02 -6.83
CA ASP A 122 -24.27 -14.19 -7.11
C ASP A 122 -24.97 -14.77 -5.86
N LEU A 123 -26.07 -14.14 -5.43
CA LEU A 123 -26.70 -14.48 -4.16
C LEU A 123 -27.49 -15.80 -4.22
N GLU A 124 -27.98 -16.16 -5.40
CA GLU A 124 -28.79 -17.37 -5.61
C GLU A 124 -27.88 -18.60 -5.78
N THR A 125 -26.97 -18.54 -6.75
CA THR A 125 -26.10 -19.66 -7.10
C THR A 125 -24.88 -19.79 -6.20
N ARG A 126 -24.56 -18.75 -5.40
CA ARG A 126 -23.33 -18.62 -4.60
C ARG A 126 -22.03 -18.67 -5.40
N ASN A 127 -22.12 -18.67 -6.74
CA ASN A 127 -20.97 -18.56 -7.61
C ASN A 127 -20.47 -17.11 -7.64
N TRP A 128 -19.19 -16.92 -7.94
CA TRP A 128 -18.68 -15.58 -8.16
C TRP A 128 -19.27 -15.00 -9.45
N SER A 129 -19.67 -13.73 -9.40
CA SER A 129 -20.14 -12.99 -10.59
C SER A 129 -19.08 -12.01 -11.11
N ARG A 130 -18.09 -11.67 -10.28
CA ARG A 130 -16.99 -10.79 -10.64
C ARG A 130 -15.76 -11.12 -9.83
N LEU A 131 -14.61 -11.21 -10.49
CA LEU A 131 -13.31 -11.29 -9.85
C LEU A 131 -12.67 -9.90 -9.77
N ASN A 132 -11.82 -9.71 -8.78
CA ASN A 132 -11.01 -8.50 -8.68
C ASN A 132 -9.60 -8.75 -9.26
N ASN A 133 -8.97 -7.68 -9.71
CA ASN A 133 -7.57 -7.68 -10.15
C ASN A 133 -6.63 -6.99 -9.14
N ALA A 134 -7.10 -6.71 -7.92
CA ALA A 134 -6.32 -6.08 -6.86
C ALA A 134 -5.53 -7.11 -6.03
N VAL A 135 -6.01 -8.36 -5.96
CA VAL A 135 -5.35 -9.48 -5.29
C VAL A 135 -5.18 -10.64 -6.25
N LEU A 136 -3.96 -10.77 -6.76
CA LEU A 136 -3.49 -11.86 -7.62
C LEU A 136 -2.22 -12.43 -6.99
N ILE A 137 -2.30 -13.67 -6.48
CA ILE A 137 -1.16 -14.33 -5.83
C ILE A 137 -0.90 -15.61 -6.61
N PHE A 138 0.11 -15.59 -7.46
CA PHE A 138 0.40 -16.68 -8.38
C PHE A 138 1.88 -17.01 -8.36
N ASP A 139 2.17 -18.28 -8.61
CA ASP A 139 3.54 -18.72 -8.90
C ASP A 139 4.07 -18.00 -10.14
N LYS A 140 5.38 -17.77 -10.14
CA LYS A 140 6.05 -17.20 -11.31
C LYS A 140 5.80 -18.09 -12.53
N LYS A 141 5.47 -17.48 -13.67
CA LYS A 141 5.13 -18.16 -14.94
C LYS A 141 3.82 -18.97 -14.93
N HIS A 142 2.95 -18.79 -13.95
CA HIS A 142 1.63 -19.43 -13.99
C HIS A 142 0.89 -19.09 -15.30
N PRO A 143 0.36 -20.08 -16.05
CA PRO A 143 -0.15 -19.85 -17.41
C PRO A 143 -1.34 -18.90 -17.45
N LEU A 144 -2.12 -18.82 -16.37
CA LEU A 144 -3.22 -17.86 -16.24
C LEU A 144 -2.76 -16.40 -16.32
N LEU A 145 -1.56 -16.08 -15.80
CA LEU A 145 -1.00 -14.73 -15.87
C LEU A 145 -0.71 -14.34 -17.32
N PHE A 146 -0.20 -15.28 -18.12
CA PHE A 146 0.02 -15.05 -19.54
C PHE A 146 -1.30 -14.74 -20.25
N LYS A 147 -2.38 -15.48 -19.94
CA LYS A 147 -3.71 -15.22 -20.49
C LYS A 147 -4.30 -13.87 -20.10
N PHE A 148 -4.00 -13.36 -18.90
CA PHE A 148 -4.37 -11.99 -18.55
C PHE A 148 -3.63 -10.94 -19.37
N ILE A 149 -2.33 -11.13 -19.60
CA ILE A 149 -1.50 -10.21 -20.41
C ILE A 149 -1.95 -10.24 -21.88
N GLU A 150 -2.20 -11.43 -22.42
CA GLU A 150 -2.71 -11.64 -23.78
C GLU A 150 -4.07 -10.93 -23.98
N GLU A 151 -5.03 -11.16 -23.09
CA GLU A 151 -6.34 -10.49 -23.15
C GLU A 151 -6.21 -8.97 -23.03
N PHE A 152 -5.32 -8.47 -22.17
CA PHE A 152 -5.09 -7.04 -22.01
C PHE A 152 -4.56 -6.42 -23.29
N ALA A 153 -3.55 -7.05 -23.92
CA ALA A 153 -2.95 -6.58 -25.15
C ALA A 153 -3.94 -6.56 -26.34
N LEU A 154 -4.78 -7.60 -26.43
CA LEU A 154 -5.71 -7.75 -27.56
C LEU A 154 -6.98 -6.91 -27.44
N THR A 155 -7.46 -6.67 -26.21
CA THR A 155 -8.81 -6.12 -25.99
C THR A 155 -8.81 -4.79 -25.26
N PHE A 156 -7.66 -4.12 -25.14
CA PHE A 156 -7.55 -2.87 -24.39
C PHE A 156 -8.61 -1.85 -24.81
N ASP A 157 -9.36 -1.31 -23.84
CA ASP A 157 -10.32 -0.23 -24.07
C ASP A 157 -10.14 0.85 -23.00
N GLY A 158 -9.46 1.94 -23.38
CA GLY A 158 -9.20 3.07 -22.49
C GLY A 158 -10.45 3.85 -22.06
N ASN A 159 -11.59 3.65 -22.73
CA ASN A 159 -12.82 4.39 -22.45
C ASN A 159 -13.71 3.68 -21.41
N LYS A 160 -13.41 2.43 -21.06
CA LYS A 160 -14.21 1.63 -20.12
C LYS A 160 -13.43 1.27 -18.87
N TRP A 161 -13.73 1.98 -17.78
CA TRP A 161 -13.03 1.87 -16.48
C TRP A 161 -12.79 0.44 -15.97
N GLY A 162 -13.79 -0.45 -16.05
CA GLY A 162 -13.67 -1.82 -15.55
C GLY A 162 -13.15 -2.84 -16.58
N HIS A 163 -13.09 -2.46 -17.86
CA HIS A 163 -12.89 -3.38 -18.97
C HIS A 163 -11.54 -4.08 -18.92
N ASN A 164 -10.48 -3.34 -18.58
CA ASN A 164 -9.10 -3.81 -18.53
C ASN A 164 -8.70 -4.39 -17.16
N GLY A 165 -9.61 -4.33 -16.17
CA GLY A 165 -9.35 -4.76 -14.80
C GLY A 165 -10.25 -5.92 -14.40
N PRO A 166 -11.25 -5.69 -13.53
CA PRO A 166 -12.12 -6.75 -13.02
C PRO A 166 -12.86 -7.53 -14.12
N TYR A 167 -13.28 -6.87 -15.21
CA TYR A 167 -13.97 -7.57 -16.30
C TYR A 167 -13.01 -8.42 -17.13
N LEU A 168 -11.78 -7.95 -17.37
CA LEU A 168 -10.74 -8.73 -18.04
C LEU A 168 -10.47 -10.05 -17.31
N VAL A 169 -10.17 -9.98 -16.01
CA VAL A 169 -9.84 -11.18 -15.23
C VAL A 169 -11.04 -12.12 -15.14
N SER A 170 -12.26 -11.58 -15.03
CA SER A 170 -13.49 -12.39 -15.01
C SER A 170 -13.70 -13.12 -16.34
N ARG A 171 -13.58 -12.43 -17.49
CA ARG A 171 -13.71 -13.04 -18.83
C ARG A 171 -12.69 -14.15 -19.07
N VAL A 172 -11.43 -13.91 -18.73
CA VAL A 172 -10.35 -14.89 -18.90
C VAL A 172 -10.61 -16.11 -18.03
N VAL A 173 -10.91 -15.91 -16.74
CA VAL A 173 -11.17 -17.01 -15.79
C VAL A 173 -12.39 -17.83 -16.21
N SER A 174 -13.48 -17.19 -16.66
CA SER A 174 -14.65 -17.91 -17.18
C SER A 174 -14.32 -18.84 -18.35
N ARG A 175 -13.41 -18.44 -19.26
CA ARG A 175 -13.01 -19.28 -20.41
C ARG A 175 -12.12 -20.46 -20.06
N VAL A 176 -11.36 -20.36 -18.97
CA VAL A 176 -10.42 -21.40 -18.54
C VAL A 176 -10.93 -22.25 -17.37
N ASN A 177 -12.12 -21.93 -16.84
CA ASN A 177 -12.68 -22.62 -15.70
C ASN A 177 -12.84 -24.13 -15.98
N GLY A 178 -12.44 -24.96 -15.02
CA GLY A 178 -12.48 -26.43 -15.16
C GLY A 178 -11.35 -27.04 -15.99
N ARG A 179 -10.41 -26.25 -16.53
CA ARG A 179 -9.26 -26.77 -17.27
C ARG A 179 -8.10 -27.10 -16.30
N PRO A 180 -7.62 -28.36 -16.24
CA PRO A 180 -6.58 -28.77 -15.29
C PRO A 180 -5.25 -28.02 -15.43
N GLU A 181 -4.97 -27.50 -16.63
CA GLU A 181 -3.76 -26.71 -16.95
C GLU A 181 -3.70 -25.36 -16.20
N PHE A 182 -4.84 -24.85 -15.73
CA PHE A 182 -4.95 -23.62 -14.95
C PHE A 182 -5.39 -23.95 -13.52
N ASN A 183 -4.44 -24.41 -12.69
CA ASN A 183 -4.71 -24.70 -11.29
C ASN A 183 -4.72 -23.42 -10.44
N PHE A 184 -5.90 -22.94 -10.07
CA PHE A 184 -6.05 -21.79 -9.18
C PHE A 184 -7.30 -21.91 -8.30
N THR A 185 -7.32 -21.15 -7.20
CA THR A 185 -8.47 -21.06 -6.30
C THR A 185 -9.06 -19.65 -6.32
N VAL A 186 -10.38 -19.57 -6.41
CA VAL A 186 -11.12 -18.31 -6.21
C VAL A 186 -11.48 -18.18 -4.73
N LEU A 187 -10.93 -17.17 -4.06
CA LEU A 187 -11.29 -16.85 -2.68
C LEU A 187 -12.58 -16.02 -2.63
N PRO A 188 -13.44 -16.20 -1.61
CA PRO A 188 -14.71 -15.47 -1.51
C PRO A 188 -14.48 -13.98 -1.23
N PRO A 189 -15.49 -13.11 -1.47
CA PRO A 189 -15.34 -11.69 -1.16
C PRO A 189 -15.02 -11.40 0.31
N SER A 190 -15.44 -12.23 1.26
CA SER A 190 -15.08 -12.04 2.68
C SER A 190 -13.56 -12.03 2.93
N ALA A 191 -12.76 -12.65 2.06
CA ALA A 191 -11.30 -12.67 2.18
C ALA A 191 -10.64 -11.28 2.01
N PHE A 192 -11.23 -10.40 1.18
CA PHE A 192 -10.60 -9.10 0.81
C PHE A 192 -11.56 -7.91 0.78
N TYR A 193 -12.87 -8.19 0.70
CA TYR A 193 -13.99 -7.25 0.68
C TYR A 193 -15.06 -7.67 1.70
N PRO A 194 -14.73 -7.70 3.01
CA PRO A 194 -15.68 -8.11 4.05
C PRO A 194 -16.90 -7.20 4.20
N VAL A 195 -16.90 -6.06 3.49
CA VAL A 195 -18.02 -5.13 3.36
C VAL A 195 -18.11 -4.63 1.93
N ASN A 196 -19.33 -4.40 1.45
CA ASN A 196 -19.55 -3.75 0.18
C ASN A 196 -19.13 -2.27 0.25
N TRP A 197 -18.57 -1.73 -0.83
CA TRP A 197 -18.15 -0.33 -0.93
C TRP A 197 -19.23 0.68 -0.52
N SER A 198 -20.51 0.39 -0.78
CA SER A 198 -21.65 1.24 -0.41
C SER A 198 -21.90 1.30 1.10
N ARG A 199 -21.41 0.31 1.85
CA ARG A 199 -21.62 0.16 3.30
C ARG A 199 -20.34 0.38 4.12
N ILE A 200 -19.23 0.77 3.48
CA ILE A 200 -17.94 0.96 4.14
C ILE A 200 -18.01 1.95 5.31
N ARG A 201 -18.88 2.98 5.22
CA ARG A 201 -19.10 3.96 6.28
C ARG A 201 -19.47 3.32 7.63
N ASN A 202 -20.11 2.16 7.64
CA ASN A 202 -20.47 1.47 8.88
C ASN A 202 -19.24 0.97 9.64
N PHE A 203 -18.10 0.73 8.96
CA PHE A 203 -16.87 0.30 9.63
C PHE A 203 -16.17 1.45 10.38
N PHE A 204 -16.49 2.70 10.03
CA PHE A 204 -15.92 3.90 10.64
C PHE A 204 -16.74 4.45 11.82
N ARG A 205 -17.96 3.94 12.00
CA ARG A 205 -18.89 4.39 13.07
C ARG A 205 -18.66 3.59 14.34
N GLY A 206 -18.66 4.28 15.48
CA GLY A 206 -18.58 3.70 16.80
C GLY A 206 -19.92 3.11 17.27
N PRO A 207 -19.94 2.46 18.44
CA PRO A 207 -21.15 1.89 19.01
C PRO A 207 -22.19 2.99 19.29
N ARG A 208 -23.46 2.72 18.99
CA ARG A 208 -24.58 3.67 19.18
C ARG A 208 -25.59 3.15 20.21
N ASP A 209 -25.86 1.86 20.14
CA ASP A 209 -26.75 1.12 21.03
C ASP A 209 -26.22 -0.31 21.21
N LYS A 210 -26.90 -1.11 22.04
CA LYS A 210 -26.51 -2.49 22.34
C LYS A 210 -26.53 -3.40 21.10
N VAL A 211 -27.46 -3.18 20.18
CA VAL A 211 -27.60 -3.99 18.95
C VAL A 211 -26.45 -3.69 17.99
N HIS A 212 -26.17 -2.41 17.75
CA HIS A 212 -25.06 -1.99 16.91
C HIS A 212 -23.71 -2.46 17.48
N SER A 213 -23.54 -2.38 18.80
CA SER A 213 -22.33 -2.87 19.48
C SER A 213 -22.15 -4.39 19.29
N SER A 214 -23.23 -5.16 19.46
CA SER A 214 -23.19 -6.62 19.23
C SER A 214 -22.85 -6.96 17.77
N TRP A 215 -23.44 -6.27 16.81
CA TRP A 215 -23.13 -6.43 15.39
C TRP A 215 -21.66 -6.10 15.09
N LEU A 216 -21.14 -5.01 15.66
CA LEU A 216 -19.76 -4.56 15.48
C LEU A 216 -18.77 -5.64 15.94
N HIS A 217 -18.96 -6.16 17.16
CA HIS A 217 -18.10 -7.22 17.70
C HIS A 217 -18.14 -8.48 16.83
N LYS A 218 -19.34 -8.97 16.48
CA LYS A 218 -19.47 -10.13 15.58
C LYS A 218 -18.79 -9.90 14.23
N LYS A 219 -18.91 -8.69 13.68
CA LYS A 219 -18.31 -8.35 12.39
C LYS A 219 -16.79 -8.25 12.48
N LEU A 220 -16.26 -7.70 13.57
CA LEU A 220 -14.83 -7.65 13.83
C LEU A 220 -14.24 -9.06 13.95
N GLU A 221 -14.89 -9.96 14.69
CA GLU A 221 -14.49 -11.37 14.80
C GLU A 221 -14.51 -12.08 13.45
N GLN A 222 -15.56 -11.85 12.63
CA GLN A 222 -15.60 -12.38 11.26
C GLN A 222 -14.42 -11.88 10.42
N ILE A 223 -14.07 -10.58 10.49
CA ILE A 223 -12.94 -10.04 9.74
C ILE A 223 -11.63 -10.67 10.20
N LYS A 224 -11.45 -10.84 11.51
CA LYS A 224 -10.25 -11.45 12.09
C LYS A 224 -10.07 -12.92 11.68
N SER A 225 -11.17 -13.66 11.49
CA SER A 225 -11.13 -15.08 11.15
C SER A 225 -11.11 -15.35 9.63
N GLU A 226 -11.82 -14.57 8.84
CA GLU A 226 -12.06 -14.84 7.41
C GLU A 226 -11.31 -13.92 6.46
N SER A 227 -10.87 -12.73 6.90
CA SER A 227 -10.29 -11.71 6.02
C SER A 227 -8.78 -11.62 6.14
N PHE A 228 -8.11 -11.49 4.99
CA PHE A 228 -6.69 -11.13 4.91
C PHE A 228 -6.48 -9.62 4.80
N ALA A 229 -7.48 -8.90 4.29
CA ALA A 229 -7.42 -7.45 4.10
C ALA A 229 -8.81 -6.82 4.13
N VAL A 230 -8.84 -5.51 4.40
CA VAL A 230 -10.02 -4.66 4.27
C VAL A 230 -9.73 -3.58 3.24
N HIS A 231 -10.45 -3.59 2.12
CA HIS A 231 -10.38 -2.51 1.15
C HIS A 231 -11.21 -1.30 1.62
N LEU A 232 -10.64 -0.09 1.60
CA LEU A 232 -11.29 1.10 2.17
C LEU A 232 -11.98 2.00 1.14
N TRP A 233 -11.68 1.86 -0.16
CA TRP A 233 -12.16 2.74 -1.24
C TRP A 233 -11.98 4.23 -0.93
N ASN A 234 -10.82 4.80 -1.26
CA ASN A 234 -10.51 6.21 -0.97
C ASN A 234 -11.62 7.20 -1.38
N LYS A 235 -12.25 7.00 -2.56
CA LYS A 235 -13.38 7.82 -3.02
C LYS A 235 -14.56 7.86 -2.03
N GLN A 236 -14.80 6.77 -1.30
CA GLN A 236 -15.88 6.62 -0.32
C GLN A 236 -15.46 7.00 1.10
N SER A 237 -14.21 6.72 1.49
CA SER A 237 -13.79 6.79 2.89
C SER A 237 -13.00 8.03 3.29
N ARG A 238 -12.41 8.78 2.35
CA ARG A 238 -11.38 9.81 2.67
C ARG A 238 -11.86 10.94 3.60
N GLU A 239 -13.16 11.23 3.63
CA GLU A 239 -13.75 12.32 4.44
C GLU A 239 -14.41 11.79 5.72
N ILE A 240 -14.39 10.47 5.95
CA ILE A 240 -15.05 9.84 7.08
C ILE A 240 -14.07 9.77 8.26
N LYS A 241 -14.42 10.43 9.37
CA LYS A 241 -13.66 10.32 10.62
C LYS A 241 -13.82 8.92 11.20
N VAL A 242 -12.72 8.36 11.70
CA VAL A 242 -12.73 7.10 12.46
C VAL A 242 -13.23 7.40 13.86
N GLU A 243 -14.45 6.95 14.18
CA GLU A 243 -15.01 7.08 15.53
C GLU A 243 -14.37 6.04 16.47
N SER A 244 -14.21 6.41 17.75
CA SER A 244 -13.69 5.51 18.79
C SER A 244 -14.59 4.28 18.94
N GLY A 245 -13.98 3.11 19.08
CA GLY A 245 -14.70 1.82 19.17
C GLY A 245 -15.30 1.33 17.85
N SER A 246 -15.04 1.99 16.73
CA SER A 246 -15.40 1.50 15.39
C SER A 246 -14.54 0.30 14.95
N ILE A 247 -14.98 -0.44 13.92
CA ILE A 247 -14.21 -1.56 13.36
C ILE A 247 -12.83 -1.09 12.88
N ILE A 248 -12.76 0.03 12.16
CA ILE A 248 -11.49 0.60 11.72
C ILE A 248 -10.63 1.02 12.90
N ASN A 249 -11.22 1.59 13.96
CA ASN A 249 -10.45 1.94 15.16
C ASN A 249 -9.81 0.70 15.80
N TYR A 250 -10.55 -0.40 15.95
CA TYR A 250 -9.99 -1.65 16.46
C TYR A 250 -8.90 -2.22 15.56
N ILE A 251 -9.11 -2.29 14.24
CA ILE A 251 -8.09 -2.78 13.30
C ILE A 251 -6.83 -1.91 13.36
N MET A 252 -7.00 -0.58 13.43
CA MET A 252 -5.87 0.35 13.54
C MET A 252 -5.09 0.11 14.82
N LEU A 253 -5.75 -0.10 15.97
CA LEU A 253 -5.11 -0.37 17.26
C LEU A 253 -4.41 -1.74 17.28
N ASP A 254 -5.06 -2.79 16.79
CA ASP A 254 -4.51 -4.16 16.76
C ASP A 254 -3.29 -4.28 15.85
N CYS A 255 -3.28 -3.53 14.74
CA CYS A 255 -2.17 -3.53 13.76
C CYS A 255 -1.22 -2.34 13.95
N CYS A 256 -1.35 -1.59 15.04
CA CYS A 256 -0.59 -0.38 15.24
C CYS A 256 0.85 -0.66 15.62
N VAL A 257 1.77 -0.28 14.75
CA VAL A 257 3.21 -0.34 15.02
C VAL A 257 3.64 0.74 16.05
N PHE A 258 2.81 1.77 16.27
CA PHE A 258 3.18 2.98 17.03
C PHE A 258 2.15 3.41 18.11
N CYS A 259 1.26 2.55 18.58
CA CYS A 259 0.18 2.96 19.50
C CYS A 259 0.53 2.92 20.99
N ASN A 260 1.77 2.58 21.34
CA ASN A 260 2.26 2.64 22.72
C ASN A 260 2.83 4.01 23.11
N SER A 261 2.53 5.09 22.37
CA SER A 261 2.60 6.42 22.98
C SER A 261 1.43 6.51 23.97
N SER A 262 1.71 6.09 25.20
CA SER A 262 0.95 6.47 26.38
C SER A 262 0.56 7.94 26.22
N SER A 263 -0.72 8.22 26.44
CA SER A 263 -1.21 9.53 26.85
C SER A 263 -0.09 10.33 27.50
N SER A 264 0.44 11.31 26.76
CA SER A 264 1.20 12.39 27.36
C SER A 264 0.25 13.03 28.35
N SER A 265 0.39 12.66 29.62
CA SER A 265 -0.14 13.40 30.74
C SER A 265 0.28 14.85 30.55
N LEU A 266 -0.72 15.73 30.64
CA LEU A 266 -0.58 17.19 30.76
C LEU A 266 0.63 17.58 31.63
#